data_AF-T0S5V6-F1
#
_entry.id   AF-T0S5V6-F1
#
_cell.length_a   1.000
_cell.length_b   1.000
_cell.length_c   1.000
_cell.angle_alpha   90.00
_cell.angle_beta   90.00
_cell.angle_gamma   90.00
#
_symmetry.space_group_name_H-M   'P 1'
#
loop_
_entity.id
_entity.type
_entity.pdbx_description
1 polymer ?
#
loop_
_entity_poly.entity_id
_entity_poly.type
_entity_poly.pdbx_seq_one_letter_code
_entity_poly.pdbx_strand_id
1 'polypeptide(L)'
;MMAHEDVGAYYKDIMYLLEFPKTASMTRVFTAKDEAAIRALPAWDLSRYHQPRTTTIVAAADLAFDTTAFDTFVNTTLVKRVKTALAPEGPFHAALAHIAFDSVGDAQSFGAAHRPPGTFGTLYVALPRHVRGGEVEFSRGYDHNKWLQPRRADAPQHSYAACYRNSHVTAAAITEGDRVLLVYNLVYTDSSAHTRDYPASIDEAATHLRKLGAKDHGIFEVLQGCPVQQGTSFETLSGLPKDLLTALLRSRVYDVALATLPPP
;
A
#
# COMPACT_ATOMS: atom_id res chain seq x y z
N MET A 1 14.01 -30.01 -29.42
CA MET A 1 13.64 -30.47 -28.06
C MET A 1 13.52 -29.22 -27.20
N MET A 2 12.34 -28.58 -27.24
CA MET A 2 12.10 -27.36 -26.46
C MET A 2 11.91 -27.77 -25.00
N ALA A 3 12.54 -27.03 -24.10
CA ALA A 3 12.36 -27.20 -22.66
C ALA A 3 10.86 -27.06 -22.35
N HIS A 4 10.32 -28.06 -21.64
CA HIS A 4 9.00 -27.98 -21.05
C HIS A 4 9.06 -26.83 -20.02
N GLU A 5 8.70 -25.62 -20.42
CA GLU A 5 8.38 -24.56 -19.47
C GLU A 5 7.24 -25.10 -18.62
N ASP A 6 7.47 -25.19 -17.31
CA ASP A 6 6.46 -25.63 -16.34
C ASP A 6 5.31 -24.61 -16.37
N VAL A 7 4.30 -24.91 -17.17
CA VAL A 7 3.08 -24.11 -17.32
C VAL A 7 2.42 -23.90 -15.96
N GLY A 8 2.51 -24.88 -15.05
CA GLY A 8 2.04 -24.77 -13.68
C GLY A 8 2.81 -23.70 -12.90
N ALA A 9 4.15 -23.66 -13.02
CA ALA A 9 4.97 -22.60 -12.44
C ALA A 9 4.66 -21.24 -13.08
N TYR A 10 4.56 -21.13 -14.41
CA TYR A 10 4.25 -19.88 -15.09
C TYR A 10 2.83 -19.35 -14.80
N TYR A 11 1.85 -20.24 -14.69
CA TYR A 11 0.48 -19.90 -14.33
C TYR A 11 0.39 -19.49 -12.87
N LYS A 12 1.07 -20.21 -11.98
CA LYS A 12 1.24 -19.80 -10.59
C LYS A 12 1.93 -18.44 -10.51
N ASP A 13 2.96 -18.19 -11.31
CA ASP A 13 3.67 -16.91 -11.36
C ASP A 13 2.78 -15.78 -11.88
N ILE A 14 1.96 -15.98 -12.93
CA ILE A 14 1.02 -14.95 -13.37
C ILE A 14 -0.11 -14.75 -12.35
N MET A 15 -0.66 -15.81 -11.77
CA MET A 15 -1.65 -15.67 -10.71
C MET A 15 -1.07 -15.05 -9.45
N TYR A 16 0.23 -15.23 -9.20
CA TYR A 16 1.01 -14.61 -8.12
C TYR A 16 1.39 -13.16 -8.42
N LEU A 17 1.62 -12.81 -9.69
CA LEU A 17 1.75 -11.44 -10.18
C LEU A 17 0.41 -10.70 -10.14
N LEU A 18 -0.68 -11.45 -10.37
CA LEU A 18 -2.04 -10.99 -10.21
C LEU A 18 -2.51 -11.11 -8.77
N GLU A 19 -1.80 -11.77 -7.84
CA GLU A 19 -2.31 -12.09 -6.50
C GLU A 19 -2.76 -10.80 -5.85
N PHE A 20 -4.08 -10.64 -5.92
CA PHE A 20 -4.83 -9.49 -5.50
C PHE A 20 -4.55 -9.39 -3.98
N PRO A 21 -3.69 -8.45 -3.51
CA PRO A 21 -3.37 -8.34 -2.10
C PRO A 21 -4.68 -8.10 -1.37
N LYS A 22 -4.80 -8.56 -0.12
CA LYS A 22 -6.05 -8.41 0.65
C LYS A 22 -6.62 -6.99 0.62
N THR A 23 -5.76 -5.98 0.44
CA THR A 23 -6.12 -4.62 0.08
C THR A 23 -4.97 -3.92 -0.65
N ALA A 24 -5.27 -2.92 -1.48
CA ALA A 24 -4.27 -2.07 -2.13
C ALA A 24 -3.61 -1.08 -1.17
N SER A 25 -4.26 -0.78 -0.04
CA SER A 25 -3.76 0.13 0.97
C SER A 25 -4.29 -0.21 2.36
N MET A 26 -3.61 0.23 3.41
CA MET A 26 -4.11 0.08 4.77
C MET A 26 -3.96 1.38 5.54
N THR A 27 -4.82 1.58 6.53
CA THR A 27 -4.73 2.72 7.46
C THR A 27 -4.98 2.21 8.88
N ARG A 28 -4.19 2.70 9.84
CA ARG A 28 -4.23 2.28 11.24
C ARG A 28 -3.80 3.42 12.16
N VAL A 29 -4.31 3.40 13.38
CA VAL A 29 -3.83 4.24 14.48
C VAL A 29 -2.90 3.39 15.35
N PHE A 30 -1.94 4.04 16.00
CA PHE A 30 -1.04 3.38 16.93
C PHE A 30 -1.81 2.86 18.15
N THR A 31 -1.42 1.68 18.65
CA THR A 31 -1.97 1.17 19.91
C THR A 31 -1.35 1.92 21.09
N ALA A 32 -1.95 1.84 22.28
CA ALA A 32 -1.37 2.42 23.49
C ALA A 32 0.06 1.91 23.77
N LYS A 33 0.35 0.65 23.42
CA LYS A 33 1.69 0.06 23.52
C LYS A 33 2.66 0.72 22.53
N ASP A 34 2.22 0.95 21.29
CA ASP A 34 3.06 1.60 20.28
C ASP A 34 3.36 3.05 20.67
N GLU A 35 2.35 3.78 21.16
CA GLU A 35 2.50 5.14 21.67
C GLU A 35 3.47 5.22 22.85
N ALA A 36 3.42 4.26 23.77
CA ALA A 36 4.38 4.17 24.87
C ALA A 36 5.80 3.87 24.39
N ALA A 37 5.95 2.99 23.39
CA ALA A 37 7.25 2.67 22.80
C ALA A 37 7.88 3.88 22.10
N ILE A 38 7.10 4.63 21.30
CA ILE A 38 7.59 5.85 20.63
C ILE A 38 7.96 6.93 21.64
N ARG A 39 7.16 7.13 22.71
CA ARG A 39 7.47 8.13 23.74
C ARG A 39 8.80 7.89 24.47
N ALA A 40 9.32 6.66 24.43
CA ALA A 40 10.62 6.32 24.98
C ALA A 40 11.79 6.59 24.00
N LEU A 41 11.51 6.91 22.74
CA LEU A 41 12.52 7.24 21.74
C LEU A 41 12.99 8.70 21.91
N PRO A 42 14.19 9.03 21.42
CA PRO A 42 14.67 10.42 21.39
C PRO A 42 13.68 11.33 20.66
N ALA A 43 13.36 12.47 21.27
CA ALA A 43 12.53 13.49 20.63
C ALA A 43 13.35 14.28 19.60
N TRP A 44 12.73 14.60 18.47
CA TRP A 44 13.33 15.43 17.44
C TRP A 44 12.86 16.88 17.56
N ASP A 45 13.79 17.81 17.40
CA ASP A 45 13.46 19.22 17.19
C ASP A 45 13.20 19.46 15.71
N LEU A 46 11.91 19.52 15.35
CA LEU A 46 11.45 19.76 13.99
C LEU A 46 11.24 21.24 13.65
N SER A 47 11.46 22.15 14.62
CA SER A 47 11.12 23.57 14.47
C SER A 47 11.80 24.24 13.27
N ARG A 48 13.03 23.83 12.96
CA ARG A 48 13.83 24.37 11.84
C ARG A 48 13.27 24.07 10.44
N TYR A 49 12.38 23.10 10.31
CA TYR A 49 11.79 22.70 9.03
C TYR A 49 10.34 23.17 8.87
N HIS A 50 9.73 23.66 9.95
CA HIS A 50 8.35 24.09 9.93
C HIS A 50 8.22 25.48 9.29
N GLN A 51 7.64 25.51 8.09
CA GLN A 51 7.31 26.75 7.38
C GLN A 51 5.78 26.91 7.28
N PRO A 52 5.19 27.94 7.89
CA PRO A 52 3.74 28.14 7.85
C PRO A 52 3.23 28.31 6.41
N ARG A 53 2.06 27.73 6.11
CA ARG A 53 1.32 27.90 4.84
C ARG A 53 2.07 27.40 3.60
N THR A 54 2.96 26.43 3.79
CA THR A 54 3.68 25.78 2.70
C THR A 54 3.70 24.27 2.91
N THR A 55 4.17 23.58 1.87
CA THR A 55 4.62 22.19 1.95
C THR A 55 6.13 22.19 1.86
N THR A 56 6.80 21.60 2.86
CA THR A 56 8.26 21.43 2.88
C THR A 56 8.58 19.94 2.91
N ILE A 57 9.40 19.49 1.97
CA ILE A 57 9.88 18.10 1.90
C ILE A 57 11.37 18.12 2.19
N VAL A 58 11.80 17.37 3.19
CA VAL A 58 13.20 17.25 3.60
C VAL A 58 13.65 15.82 3.38
N ALA A 59 14.60 15.61 2.46
CA ALA A 59 15.11 14.27 2.17
C ALA A 59 15.78 13.67 3.42
N ALA A 60 15.73 12.34 3.55
CA ALA A 60 16.32 11.66 4.71
C ALA A 60 17.81 11.98 4.92
N ALA A 61 18.56 12.17 3.83
CA ALA A 61 19.98 12.52 3.86
C ALA A 61 20.27 13.93 4.39
N ASP A 62 19.27 14.82 4.38
CA ASP A 62 19.40 16.23 4.81
C ASP A 62 18.92 16.46 6.24
N LEU A 63 18.51 15.39 6.95
CA LEU A 63 18.03 15.49 8.31
C LEU A 63 19.17 15.75 9.30
N ALA A 64 19.08 16.86 10.01
CA ALA A 64 20.02 17.25 11.07
C ALA A 64 19.80 16.51 12.42
N PHE A 65 19.16 15.34 12.41
CA PHE A 65 18.92 14.53 13.61
C PHE A 65 18.91 13.03 13.26
N ASP A 66 19.19 12.18 14.25
CA ASP A 66 19.23 10.73 14.07
C ASP A 66 17.83 10.10 14.11
N THR A 67 17.49 9.36 13.04
CA THR A 67 16.23 8.62 12.92
C THR A 67 16.35 7.14 13.27
N THR A 68 17.56 6.63 13.51
CA THR A 68 17.87 5.19 13.60
C THR A 68 16.97 4.44 14.59
N ALA A 69 16.72 5.02 15.77
CA ALA A 69 15.87 4.39 16.79
C ALA A 69 14.40 4.27 16.34
N PHE A 70 13.90 5.28 15.64
CA PHE A 70 12.55 5.28 15.08
C PHE A 70 12.46 4.35 13.87
N ASP A 71 13.45 4.36 12.98
CA ASP A 71 13.55 3.47 11.83
C ASP A 71 13.58 2.00 12.28
N THR A 72 14.28 1.71 13.38
CA THR A 72 14.28 0.39 14.02
C THR A 72 12.88 0.02 14.47
N PHE A 73 12.18 0.91 15.19
CA PHE A 73 10.79 0.67 15.61
C PHE A 73 9.88 0.38 14.40
N VAL A 74 9.98 1.16 13.33
CA VAL A 74 9.21 0.98 12.10
C VAL A 74 9.47 -0.40 11.50
N ASN A 75 10.73 -0.78 11.36
CA ASN A 75 11.13 -2.06 10.77
C ASN A 75 10.80 -3.27 11.65
N THR A 76 10.84 -3.15 12.98
CA THR A 76 10.51 -4.26 13.88
C THR A 76 9.02 -4.46 14.08
N THR A 77 8.25 -3.36 14.02
CA THR A 77 6.83 -3.33 14.44
C THR A 77 5.89 -3.14 13.27
N LEU A 78 6.06 -2.07 12.48
CA LEU A 78 5.11 -1.71 11.44
C LEU A 78 5.25 -2.61 10.21
N VAL A 79 6.47 -2.95 9.80
CA VAL A 79 6.73 -3.85 8.66
C VAL A 79 5.98 -5.18 8.80
N LYS A 80 5.91 -5.77 10.00
CA LYS A 80 5.13 -6.99 10.24
C LYS A 80 3.64 -6.81 9.96
N ARG A 81 3.07 -5.66 10.34
CA ARG A 81 1.65 -5.35 10.12
C ARG A 81 1.37 -5.04 8.66
N VAL A 82 2.27 -4.31 8.01
CA VAL A 82 2.24 -4.03 6.57
C VAL A 82 2.33 -5.33 5.78
N LYS A 83 3.23 -6.25 6.17
CA LYS A 83 3.36 -7.58 5.55
C LYS A 83 2.03 -8.34 5.59
N THR A 84 1.36 -8.36 6.75
CA THR A 84 0.07 -9.07 6.90
C THR A 84 -1.04 -8.45 6.04
N ALA A 85 -1.05 -7.12 5.88
CA ALA A 85 -2.11 -6.42 5.18
C ALA A 85 -1.92 -6.36 3.67
N LEU A 86 -0.72 -5.99 3.23
CA LEU A 86 -0.39 -5.87 1.81
C LEU A 86 0.04 -7.21 1.22
N ALA A 87 0.52 -8.16 2.01
CA ALA A 87 0.98 -9.49 1.56
C ALA A 87 1.97 -9.43 0.39
N PRO A 88 3.09 -8.67 0.49
CA PRO A 88 4.06 -8.54 -0.58
C PRO A 88 4.76 -9.87 -0.88
N GLU A 89 5.37 -9.97 -2.06
CA GLU A 89 5.89 -11.24 -2.60
C GLU A 89 7.00 -11.84 -1.71
N GLY A 90 7.91 -10.98 -1.24
CA GLY A 90 9.08 -11.40 -0.47
C GLY A 90 9.32 -10.60 0.81
N PRO A 91 10.39 -10.95 1.56
CA PRO A 91 10.89 -10.16 2.67
C PRO A 91 11.25 -8.74 2.23
N PHE A 92 10.91 -7.75 3.05
CA PHE A 92 11.15 -6.33 2.75
C PHE A 92 11.47 -5.56 4.03
N HIS A 93 11.98 -4.35 3.85
CA HIS A 93 12.21 -3.38 4.91
C HIS A 93 11.64 -2.01 4.51
N ALA A 94 11.49 -1.13 5.50
CA ALA A 94 11.12 0.26 5.31
C ALA A 94 12.38 1.13 5.37
N ALA A 95 12.63 1.90 4.31
CA ALA A 95 13.74 2.86 4.22
C ALA A 95 13.18 4.28 4.17
N LEU A 96 13.58 5.15 5.12
CA LEU A 96 13.09 6.52 5.16
C LEU A 96 13.51 7.26 3.88
N ALA A 97 12.54 7.81 3.17
CA ALA A 97 12.78 8.59 1.96
C ALA A 97 12.90 10.08 2.29
N HIS A 98 11.92 10.61 3.04
CA HIS A 98 11.86 12.01 3.43
C HIS A 98 10.88 12.21 4.59
N ILE A 99 10.90 13.43 5.14
CA ILE A 99 9.87 13.95 6.03
C ILE A 99 9.15 15.08 5.30
N ALA A 100 7.82 15.04 5.29
CA ALA A 100 6.98 16.09 4.71
C ALA A 100 6.28 16.87 5.82
N PHE A 101 6.37 18.20 5.75
CA PHE A 101 5.65 19.15 6.57
C PHE A 101 4.61 19.82 5.68
N ASP A 102 3.34 19.61 5.98
CA ASP A 102 2.26 20.03 5.10
C ASP A 102 1.19 20.78 5.88
N SER A 103 1.01 22.05 5.54
CA SER A 103 0.01 22.93 6.14
C SER A 103 -1.08 23.38 5.16
N VAL A 104 -1.08 22.83 3.94
CA VAL A 104 -2.01 23.23 2.86
C VAL A 104 -2.84 22.07 2.34
N GLY A 105 -2.40 20.83 2.51
CA GLY A 105 -3.03 19.63 1.97
C GLY A 105 -2.45 19.21 0.61
N ASP A 106 -1.13 19.33 0.43
CA ASP A 106 -0.48 19.01 -0.83
C ASP A 106 -0.26 17.49 -0.99
N ALA A 107 -0.68 16.94 -2.13
CA ALA A 107 -0.47 15.54 -2.49
C ALA A 107 1.02 15.20 -2.69
N GLN A 108 1.86 16.19 -3.01
CA GLN A 108 3.32 15.98 -3.13
C GLN A 108 3.94 15.49 -1.82
N SER A 109 3.33 15.79 -0.67
CA SER A 109 3.74 15.29 0.66
C SER A 109 3.73 13.76 0.78
N PHE A 110 3.08 13.05 -0.14
CA PHE A 110 3.02 11.58 -0.17
C PHE A 110 3.91 10.97 -1.26
N GLY A 111 4.51 11.79 -2.11
CA GLY A 111 5.35 11.36 -3.21
C GLY A 111 6.79 11.13 -2.74
N ALA A 112 7.25 9.87 -2.75
CA ALA A 112 8.68 9.59 -2.60
C ALA A 112 9.44 10.06 -3.86
N ALA A 113 10.18 11.16 -3.75
CA ALA A 113 10.96 11.74 -4.86
C ALA A 113 12.03 10.78 -5.41
N HIS A 114 12.61 9.94 -4.55
CA HIS A 114 13.54 8.88 -4.94
C HIS A 114 13.03 7.52 -4.48
N ARG A 115 12.91 6.58 -5.43
CA ARG A 115 12.49 5.19 -5.18
C ARG A 115 13.62 4.26 -5.57
N PRO A 116 14.29 3.61 -4.60
CA PRO A 116 15.29 2.59 -4.89
C PRO A 116 14.72 1.43 -5.71
N PRO A 117 15.56 0.71 -6.49
CA PRO A 117 15.17 -0.56 -7.11
C PRO A 117 14.57 -1.53 -6.08
N GLY A 118 13.51 -2.25 -6.47
CA GLY A 118 12.79 -3.16 -5.56
C GLY A 118 11.77 -2.50 -4.63
N THR A 119 11.53 -1.18 -4.74
CA THR A 119 10.44 -0.52 -3.99
C THR A 119 9.08 -0.97 -4.52
N PHE A 120 8.24 -1.64 -3.73
CA PHE A 120 6.90 -2.06 -4.16
C PHE A 120 5.77 -1.17 -3.62
N GLY A 121 6.06 -0.30 -2.65
CA GLY A 121 5.06 0.54 -2.01
C GLY A 121 5.65 1.62 -1.13
N THR A 122 4.75 2.33 -0.46
CA THR A 122 5.10 3.42 0.44
C THR A 122 4.42 3.21 1.78
N LEU A 123 5.15 3.47 2.86
CA LEU A 123 4.62 3.55 4.22
C LEU A 123 4.69 5.00 4.69
N TYR A 124 3.57 5.51 5.17
CA TYR A 124 3.39 6.83 5.73
C TYR A 124 3.19 6.69 7.23
N VAL A 125 3.95 7.44 8.03
CA VAL A 125 3.73 7.56 9.48
C VAL A 125 3.43 9.02 9.79
N ALA A 126 2.21 9.31 10.22
CA ALA A 126 1.81 10.63 10.67
C ALA A 126 2.21 10.83 12.14
N LEU A 127 2.94 11.91 12.40
CA LEU A 127 3.24 12.36 13.76
C LEU A 127 2.01 13.05 14.38
N PRO A 128 1.87 13.01 15.72
CA PRO A 128 0.73 13.59 16.43
C PRO A 128 0.79 15.12 16.35
N ARG A 129 0.08 15.67 15.37
CA ARG A 129 -0.10 17.11 15.15
C ARG A 129 -1.58 17.45 15.16
N HIS A 130 -1.89 18.69 15.54
CA HIS A 130 -3.25 19.21 15.39
C HIS A 130 -3.44 19.63 13.94
N VAL A 131 -4.39 18.99 13.26
CA VAL A 131 -4.75 19.28 11.87
C VAL A 131 -6.27 19.23 11.72
N ARG A 132 -6.84 20.18 10.98
CA ARG A 132 -8.25 20.18 10.55
C ARG A 132 -8.34 20.18 9.03
N GLY A 133 -9.21 19.32 8.50
CA GLY A 133 -9.20 18.98 7.07
C GLY A 133 -8.02 18.06 6.78
N GLY A 134 -7.48 18.11 5.55
CA GLY A 134 -6.31 17.30 5.21
C GLY A 134 -6.59 15.81 5.06
N GLU A 135 -7.85 15.42 4.88
CA GLU A 135 -8.24 14.03 4.67
C GLU A 135 -7.46 13.44 3.49
N VAL A 136 -7.01 12.20 3.65
CA VAL A 136 -6.25 11.50 2.62
C VAL A 136 -7.08 10.34 2.11
N GLU A 137 -7.15 10.20 0.79
CA GLU A 137 -7.74 9.04 0.15
C GLU A 137 -6.69 8.30 -0.67
N PHE A 138 -6.60 7.01 -0.41
CA PHE A 138 -5.87 6.04 -1.21
C PHE A 138 -6.88 5.36 -2.11
N SER A 139 -6.68 5.42 -3.41
CA SER A 139 -7.57 4.75 -4.35
C SER A 139 -6.80 3.93 -5.37
N ARG A 140 -7.38 2.81 -5.75
CA ARG A 140 -6.90 1.98 -6.83
C ARG A 140 -8.06 1.15 -7.38
N GLY A 141 -8.43 1.39 -8.64
CA GLY A 141 -9.62 0.76 -9.21
C GLY A 141 -10.85 1.10 -8.37
N TYR A 142 -11.53 0.07 -7.87
CA TYR A 142 -12.68 0.17 -6.96
C TYR A 142 -12.29 0.03 -5.47
N ASP A 143 -11.01 -0.11 -5.13
CA ASP A 143 -10.52 -0.11 -3.75
C ASP A 143 -10.20 1.32 -3.28
N HIS A 144 -10.87 1.75 -2.22
CA HIS A 144 -10.74 3.09 -1.65
C HIS A 144 -10.57 2.99 -0.13
N ASN A 145 -9.51 3.61 0.38
CA ASN A 145 -9.29 3.74 1.83
C ASN A 145 -9.05 5.19 2.21
N LYS A 146 -9.65 5.60 3.32
CA LYS A 146 -9.50 6.96 3.85
C LYS A 146 -8.62 6.97 5.10
N TRP A 147 -7.86 8.05 5.26
CA TRP A 147 -6.96 8.29 6.38
C TRP A 147 -7.03 9.75 6.84
N LEU A 148 -6.59 9.99 8.07
CA LEU A 148 -6.60 11.32 8.72
C LEU A 148 -7.98 11.99 8.70
N GLN A 149 -9.05 11.19 8.83
CA GLN A 149 -10.40 11.73 8.89
C GLN A 149 -10.56 12.62 10.14
N PRO A 150 -11.28 13.74 10.04
CA PRO A 150 -11.40 14.71 11.12
C PRO A 150 -12.08 14.08 12.33
N ARG A 151 -11.32 13.87 13.40
CA ARG A 151 -11.88 13.49 14.71
C ARG A 151 -12.13 14.76 15.51
N ARG A 152 -13.38 14.96 15.94
CA ARG A 152 -13.80 16.17 16.65
C ARG A 152 -13.43 16.18 18.15
N ALA A 153 -12.84 15.12 18.71
CA ALA A 153 -12.75 14.97 20.17
C ALA A 153 -11.48 14.27 20.73
N ASP A 154 -10.56 13.79 19.91
CA ASP A 154 -9.42 13.00 20.39
C ASP A 154 -8.12 13.81 20.31
N ALA A 155 -7.24 13.67 21.32
CA ALA A 155 -5.88 14.20 21.25
C ALA A 155 -5.15 13.65 20.00
N PRO A 156 -4.20 14.40 19.40
CA PRO A 156 -3.41 13.90 18.28
C PRO A 156 -2.70 12.58 18.64
N GLN A 157 -2.81 11.58 17.77
CA GLN A 157 -2.17 10.28 17.93
C GLN A 157 -1.35 9.96 16.69
N HIS A 158 -0.33 9.13 16.87
CA HIS A 158 0.38 8.57 15.75
C HIS A 158 -0.57 7.69 14.95
N SER A 159 -0.48 7.79 13.64
CA SER A 159 -1.19 6.89 12.74
C SER A 159 -0.29 6.57 11.56
N TYR A 160 -0.62 5.51 10.84
CA TYR A 160 0.14 5.11 9.68
C TYR A 160 -0.78 4.56 8.60
N ALA A 161 -0.32 4.74 7.36
CA ALA A 161 -0.92 4.14 6.20
C ALA A 161 0.16 3.52 5.34
N ALA A 162 -0.16 2.45 4.62
CA ALA A 162 0.74 1.90 3.64
C ALA A 162 -0.04 1.55 2.38
N CYS A 163 0.56 1.73 1.21
CA CYS A 163 -0.07 1.40 -0.05
C CYS A 163 0.95 0.84 -1.05
N TYR A 164 0.44 0.11 -2.03
CA TYR A 164 1.24 -0.28 -3.18
C TYR A 164 1.65 0.95 -4.00
N ARG A 165 2.74 0.81 -4.77
CA ARG A 165 3.36 1.91 -5.52
C ARG A 165 2.38 2.62 -6.47
N ASN A 166 1.49 1.86 -7.09
CA ASN A 166 0.54 2.35 -8.10
C ASN A 166 -0.81 2.77 -7.51
N SER A 167 -0.92 2.87 -6.19
CA SER A 167 -2.08 3.50 -5.54
C SER A 167 -2.05 5.01 -5.79
N HIS A 168 -3.20 5.56 -6.18
CA HIS A 168 -3.39 6.99 -6.28
C HIS A 168 -3.64 7.58 -4.90
N VAL A 169 -2.97 8.68 -4.56
CA VAL A 169 -3.10 9.35 -3.27
C VAL A 169 -3.59 10.76 -3.50
N THR A 170 -4.74 11.11 -2.93
CA THR A 170 -5.23 12.49 -2.87
C THR A 170 -5.22 13.00 -1.45
N ALA A 171 -5.07 14.31 -1.32
CA ALA A 171 -5.23 15.01 -0.06
C ALA A 171 -6.22 16.16 -0.24
N ALA A 172 -7.16 16.27 0.70
CA ALA A 172 -8.01 17.45 0.85
C ALA A 172 -7.19 18.60 1.44
N ALA A 173 -7.70 19.82 1.26
CA ALA A 173 -7.07 21.02 1.80
C ALA A 173 -7.01 20.97 3.35
N ILE A 174 -5.88 21.42 3.90
CA ILE A 174 -5.75 21.67 5.33
C ILE A 174 -6.28 23.08 5.60
N THR A 175 -7.18 23.18 6.57
CA THR A 175 -7.85 24.44 6.93
C THR A 175 -7.32 25.02 8.25
N GLU A 176 -6.71 24.19 9.09
CA GLU A 176 -6.11 24.60 10.37
C GLU A 176 -4.96 23.65 10.72
N GLY A 177 -3.86 24.21 11.25
CA GLY A 177 -2.70 23.45 11.71
C GLY A 177 -1.84 22.89 10.58
N ASP A 178 -1.16 21.78 10.87
CA ASP A 178 -0.25 21.10 9.95
C ASP A 178 -0.23 19.59 10.20
N ARG A 179 0.20 18.83 9.20
CA ARG A 179 0.58 17.42 9.36
C ARG A 179 2.05 17.24 9.08
N VAL A 180 2.67 16.33 9.82
CA VAL A 180 4.04 15.90 9.58
C VAL A 180 4.04 14.42 9.30
N LEU A 181 4.58 14.04 8.15
CA LEU A 181 4.62 12.66 7.65
C LEU A 181 6.06 12.21 7.53
N LEU A 182 6.38 11.07 8.11
CA LEU A 182 7.55 10.30 7.70
C LEU A 182 7.13 9.39 6.55
N VAL A 183 7.86 9.47 5.44
CA VAL A 183 7.55 8.72 4.23
C VAL A 183 8.67 7.73 3.97
N TYR A 184 8.33 6.44 4.01
CA TYR A 184 9.25 5.33 3.83
C TYR A 184 8.98 4.62 2.50
N ASN A 185 10.04 4.31 1.77
CA ASN A 185 10.01 3.32 0.70
C ASN A 185 9.90 1.92 1.32
N LEU A 186 8.98 1.10 0.82
CA LEU A 186 8.91 -0.32 1.14
C LEU A 186 9.71 -1.11 0.10
N VAL A 187 10.88 -1.60 0.47
CA VAL A 187 11.89 -2.14 -0.45
C VAL A 187 12.12 -3.62 -0.18
N TYR A 188 12.00 -4.45 -1.22
CA TYR A 188 12.37 -5.86 -1.12
C TYR A 188 13.83 -6.02 -0.71
N THR A 189 14.09 -7.01 0.13
CA THR A 189 15.44 -7.32 0.60
C THR A 189 16.32 -7.84 -0.54
N ASP A 190 15.72 -8.63 -1.43
CA ASP A 190 16.32 -9.03 -2.70
C ASP A 190 15.52 -8.39 -3.84
N SER A 191 16.00 -7.25 -4.33
CA SER A 191 15.38 -6.50 -5.43
C SER A 191 15.61 -7.11 -6.81
N SER A 192 16.45 -8.15 -6.90
CA SER A 192 16.68 -8.91 -8.13
C SER A 192 15.74 -10.09 -8.26
N ALA A 193 15.39 -10.72 -7.13
CA ALA A 193 14.44 -11.82 -7.08
C ALA A 193 12.98 -11.36 -6.96
N HIS A 194 12.75 -10.24 -6.29
CA HIS A 194 11.40 -9.73 -6.04
C HIS A 194 11.23 -8.35 -6.65
N THR A 195 10.37 -8.30 -7.66
CA THR A 195 10.03 -7.06 -8.36
C THR A 195 8.53 -6.85 -8.44
N ARG A 196 7.72 -7.70 -7.77
CA ARG A 196 6.26 -7.60 -7.89
C ARG A 196 5.79 -6.20 -7.56
N ASP A 197 5.39 -5.54 -8.63
CA ASP A 197 4.61 -4.33 -8.62
C ASP A 197 3.22 -4.74 -9.06
N TYR A 198 2.23 -4.24 -8.35
CA TYR A 198 0.85 -4.56 -8.68
C TYR A 198 0.48 -3.88 -10.01
N PRO A 199 -0.30 -4.51 -10.93
CA PRO A 199 -0.69 -3.87 -12.18
C PRO A 199 -1.18 -2.44 -11.95
N ALA A 200 -0.69 -1.47 -12.72
CA ALA A 200 -1.02 -0.07 -12.51
C ALA A 200 -2.50 0.25 -12.80
N SER A 201 -3.19 -0.62 -13.53
CA SER A 201 -4.62 -0.48 -13.85
C SER A 201 -5.34 -1.82 -14.02
N ILE A 202 -6.68 -1.76 -14.03
CA ILE A 202 -7.53 -2.90 -14.39
C ILE A 202 -7.27 -3.35 -15.84
N ASP A 203 -6.95 -2.42 -16.74
CA ASP A 203 -6.67 -2.74 -18.16
C ASP A 203 -5.33 -3.45 -18.35
N GLU A 204 -4.33 -3.07 -17.58
CA GLU A 204 -3.05 -3.78 -17.55
C GLU A 204 -3.24 -5.19 -17.00
N ALA A 205 -3.97 -5.34 -15.88
CA ALA A 205 -4.33 -6.65 -15.33
C ALA A 205 -5.08 -7.51 -16.37
N ALA A 206 -6.06 -6.94 -17.08
CA ALA A 206 -6.78 -7.62 -18.15
C ALA A 206 -5.87 -8.04 -19.31
N THR A 207 -4.83 -7.26 -19.62
CA THR A 207 -3.84 -7.58 -20.64
C THR A 207 -2.94 -8.75 -20.21
N HIS A 208 -2.51 -8.80 -18.95
CA HIS A 208 -1.79 -9.94 -18.40
C HIS A 208 -2.64 -11.21 -18.39
N LEU A 209 -3.90 -11.10 -17.94
CA LEU A 209 -4.88 -12.17 -17.98
C LEU A 209 -5.10 -12.70 -19.41
N ARG A 210 -5.21 -11.82 -20.41
CA ARG A 210 -5.36 -12.24 -21.82
C ARG A 210 -4.14 -13.00 -22.33
N LYS A 211 -2.93 -12.55 -21.99
CA LYS A 211 -1.68 -13.25 -22.33
C LYS A 211 -1.63 -14.63 -21.68
N LEU A 212 -2.14 -14.76 -20.45
CA LEU A 212 -2.19 -16.02 -19.73
C LEU A 212 -3.20 -17.00 -20.35
N GLY A 213 -4.43 -16.55 -20.58
CA GLY A 213 -5.49 -17.39 -21.17
C GLY A 213 -5.18 -17.85 -22.60
N ALA A 214 -4.23 -17.22 -23.29
CA ALA A 214 -3.75 -17.63 -24.61
C ALA A 214 -2.66 -18.73 -24.58
N LYS A 215 -2.13 -19.09 -23.40
CA LYS A 215 -1.19 -20.20 -23.26
C LYS A 215 -1.92 -21.54 -23.18
N ASP A 216 -1.32 -22.61 -23.69
CA ASP A 216 -1.84 -23.97 -23.49
C ASP A 216 -1.83 -24.33 -22.02
N HIS A 217 -2.96 -24.83 -21.51
CA HIS A 217 -3.15 -25.18 -20.10
C HIS A 217 -3.99 -26.47 -19.97
N GLY A 218 -3.73 -27.26 -18.94
CA GLY A 218 -4.52 -28.43 -18.60
C GLY A 218 -5.87 -28.07 -17.97
N ILE A 219 -6.89 -28.90 -18.16
CA ILE A 219 -8.28 -28.69 -17.67
C ILE A 219 -8.34 -28.45 -16.15
N PHE A 220 -7.42 -29.04 -15.38
CA PHE A 220 -7.38 -28.93 -13.91
C PHE A 220 -6.47 -27.81 -13.39
N GLU A 221 -5.79 -27.06 -14.26
CA GLU A 221 -4.88 -25.98 -13.88
C GLU A 221 -5.59 -24.61 -13.72
N VAL A 222 -6.91 -24.56 -13.96
CA VAL A 222 -7.65 -23.30 -14.19
C VAL A 222 -8.61 -22.91 -13.05
N LEU A 223 -8.70 -23.69 -11.96
CA LEU A 223 -9.59 -23.39 -10.84
C LEU A 223 -8.87 -22.59 -9.76
N GLN A 224 -9.03 -21.27 -9.80
CA GLN A 224 -8.56 -20.33 -8.77
C GLN A 224 -9.76 -19.57 -8.18
N GLY A 225 -9.76 -19.42 -6.86
CA GLY A 225 -10.82 -18.74 -6.13
C GLY A 225 -10.30 -17.48 -5.43
N CYS A 226 -10.99 -16.36 -5.62
CA CYS A 226 -10.81 -15.19 -4.78
C CYS A 226 -11.86 -15.23 -3.66
N PRO A 227 -11.47 -15.30 -2.38
CA PRO A 227 -12.44 -15.27 -1.30
C PRO A 227 -13.17 -13.93 -1.29
N VAL A 228 -14.50 -13.98 -1.14
CA VAL A 228 -15.38 -12.80 -1.03
C VAL A 228 -16.25 -12.93 0.21
N GLN A 229 -16.88 -11.81 0.61
CA GLN A 229 -17.82 -11.85 1.73
C GLN A 229 -19.02 -12.74 1.40
N GLN A 230 -19.55 -13.43 2.42
CA GLN A 230 -20.72 -14.28 2.24
C GLN A 230 -21.94 -13.43 1.87
N GLY A 231 -22.74 -13.92 0.92
CA GLY A 231 -23.95 -13.22 0.45
C GLY A 231 -23.68 -12.12 -0.57
N THR A 232 -22.43 -11.94 -1.02
CA THR A 232 -22.11 -11.03 -2.11
C THR A 232 -22.62 -11.54 -3.46
N SER A 233 -23.09 -10.62 -4.30
CA SER A 233 -23.47 -10.79 -5.70
C SER A 233 -22.52 -10.00 -6.60
N PHE A 234 -22.54 -10.22 -7.92
CA PHE A 234 -21.68 -9.47 -8.84
C PHE A 234 -21.88 -7.94 -8.80
N GLU A 235 -23.10 -7.51 -8.47
CA GLU A 235 -23.51 -6.11 -8.32
C GLU A 235 -23.02 -5.49 -7.02
N THR A 236 -22.89 -6.29 -5.97
CA THR A 236 -22.52 -5.83 -4.62
C THR A 236 -21.04 -6.02 -4.29
N LEU A 237 -20.28 -6.70 -5.17
CA LEU A 237 -18.82 -6.74 -5.08
C LEU A 237 -18.24 -5.33 -5.09
N SER A 238 -17.29 -5.10 -4.18
CA SER A 238 -16.57 -3.84 -4.05
C SER A 238 -15.07 -4.12 -3.86
N GLY A 239 -14.26 -3.06 -3.94
CA GLY A 239 -12.83 -3.17 -3.73
C GLY A 239 -12.13 -4.13 -4.69
N LEU A 240 -11.19 -4.86 -4.13
CA LEU A 240 -10.32 -5.77 -4.85
C LEU A 240 -11.05 -6.91 -5.60
N PRO A 241 -12.03 -7.63 -5.02
CA PRO A 241 -12.82 -8.60 -5.79
C PRO A 241 -13.52 -8.01 -7.02
N LYS A 242 -13.97 -6.75 -6.95
CA LYS A 242 -14.58 -6.06 -8.08
C LYS A 242 -13.55 -5.72 -9.16
N ASP A 243 -12.35 -5.28 -8.75
CA ASP A 243 -11.22 -5.08 -9.67
C ASP A 243 -10.88 -6.35 -10.44
N LEU A 244 -10.73 -7.48 -9.73
CA LEU A 244 -10.42 -8.78 -10.33
C LEU A 244 -11.52 -9.22 -11.30
N LEU A 245 -12.78 -9.18 -10.88
CA LEU A 245 -13.91 -9.50 -11.76
C LEU A 245 -13.86 -8.64 -13.02
N THR A 246 -13.65 -7.33 -12.87
CA THR A 246 -13.62 -6.41 -14.01
C THR A 246 -12.46 -6.73 -14.94
N ALA A 247 -11.28 -7.06 -14.41
CA ALA A 247 -10.12 -7.47 -15.20
C ALA A 247 -10.37 -8.79 -15.96
N LEU A 248 -10.95 -9.79 -15.29
CA LEU A 248 -11.34 -11.07 -15.89
C LEU A 248 -12.34 -10.86 -17.04
N LEU A 249 -13.42 -10.10 -16.80
CA LEU A 249 -14.41 -9.79 -17.83
C LEU A 249 -13.81 -9.00 -19.01
N ARG A 250 -12.89 -8.05 -18.75
CA ARG A 250 -12.19 -7.28 -19.80
C ARG A 250 -11.19 -8.12 -20.59
N SER A 251 -10.63 -9.17 -19.99
CA SER A 251 -9.70 -10.06 -20.68
C SER A 251 -10.40 -10.86 -21.80
N ARG A 252 -11.69 -11.18 -21.59
CA ARG A 252 -12.57 -11.98 -22.47
C ARG A 252 -12.10 -13.41 -22.73
N VAL A 253 -11.29 -13.98 -21.83
CA VAL A 253 -10.75 -15.34 -21.96
C VAL A 253 -11.02 -16.24 -20.75
N TYR A 254 -11.79 -15.75 -19.77
CA TYR A 254 -12.17 -16.50 -18.57
C TYR A 254 -13.68 -16.48 -18.37
N ASP A 255 -14.23 -17.62 -17.97
CA ASP A 255 -15.55 -17.72 -17.37
C ASP A 255 -15.46 -17.46 -15.86
N VAL A 256 -16.44 -16.75 -15.29
CA VAL A 256 -16.42 -16.35 -13.88
C VAL A 256 -17.74 -16.73 -13.22
N ALA A 257 -17.65 -17.36 -12.06
CA ALA A 257 -18.80 -17.72 -11.22
C ALA A 257 -18.55 -17.32 -9.77
N LEU A 258 -19.62 -16.97 -9.05
CA LEU A 258 -19.63 -16.92 -7.59
C LEU A 258 -20.11 -18.27 -7.08
N ALA A 259 -19.32 -18.92 -6.23
CA ALA A 259 -19.64 -20.23 -5.70
C ALA A 259 -19.35 -20.27 -4.20
N THR A 260 -20.19 -21.01 -3.47
CA THR A 260 -19.91 -21.38 -2.08
C THR A 260 -19.09 -22.66 -2.11
N LEU A 261 -17.84 -22.58 -1.64
CA LEU A 261 -17.01 -23.76 -1.47
C LEU A 261 -17.34 -24.41 -0.11
N PRO A 262 -17.70 -25.70 -0.06
CA PRO A 262 -17.75 -26.41 1.22
C PRO A 262 -16.35 -26.40 1.85
N PRO A 263 -16.24 -26.29 3.18
CA PRO A 263 -14.95 -26.40 3.85
C PRO A 263 -14.31 -27.77 3.50
N PRO A 264 -12.97 -27.81 3.33
CA PRO A 264 -12.25 -29.06 3.06
C PRO A 264 -12.42 -30.08 4.20
#